data_AF-A0A5C2D0K9-F1
#
_entry.id   AF-A0A5C2D0K9-F1
#
_cell.length_a   1.000
_cell.length_b   1.000
_cell.length_c   1.000
_cell.angle_alpha   90.00
_cell.angle_beta   90.00
_cell.angle_gamma   90.00
#
_symmetry.space_group_name_H-M   'P 1'
#
loop_
_entity.id
_entity.type
_entity.pdbx_description
1 polymer ?
#
loop_
_entity_poly.entity_id
_entity_poly.type
_entity_poly.pdbx_seq_one_letter_code
_entity_poly.pdbx_strand_id
1 'polypeptide(L)'
;MTVMDDDTTAPSTATNPIYSSSFFVRQQYLDFLSREPEANEPWSGVLNRCPNVFNLDALNASAGCDRLIVSQSFFGAPEFRLKGLYAFTFYSVAFNRRPTYEEIIPDMKSVSGATTEEVYQKRAAYPVNFTERSEFKRLYDALSDSTFVNTLLDRYGLQSITSPDPVNPEGGAKVVLTRADLINRLGASGAQSLSRAQLLRAVVESNEVGAAEYNRAFVAMQYYGYLRRTPEESGYQAWLRVINQDPNNIRIMVNGFMNSTEYRMRFGQP
;
A
#
# COMPACT_ATOMS: atom_id res chain seq x y z
N MET A 1 22.13 58.71 9.87
CA MET A 1 22.64 57.40 10.32
C MET A 1 21.62 56.38 9.87
N THR A 2 21.84 55.82 8.68
CA THR A 2 20.99 54.80 8.05
C THR A 2 21.72 53.49 8.19
N VAL A 3 21.14 52.55 8.96
CA VAL A 3 21.62 51.17 9.03
C VAL A 3 20.98 50.45 7.85
N MET A 4 21.80 49.99 6.89
CA MET A 4 21.41 48.96 5.94
C MET A 4 21.33 47.65 6.71
N ASP A 5 20.13 47.09 6.76
CA ASP A 5 19.85 45.73 7.16
C ASP A 5 20.13 44.85 5.94
N ASP A 6 21.32 44.25 5.90
CA ASP A 6 21.79 43.39 4.82
C ASP A 6 21.79 41.94 5.30
N ASP A 7 20.60 41.43 5.61
CA ASP A 7 20.36 40.01 5.88
C ASP A 7 19.84 39.34 4.60
N THR A 8 20.62 39.45 3.52
CA THR A 8 20.52 38.49 2.41
C THR A 8 21.19 37.20 2.83
N THR A 9 20.45 36.32 3.53
CA THR A 9 20.86 34.92 3.65
C THR A 9 20.94 34.34 2.24
N ALA A 10 22.16 34.08 1.78
CA ALA A 10 22.43 33.42 0.50
C ALA A 10 21.58 32.13 0.39
N PRO A 11 21.03 31.80 -0.80
CA PRO A 11 20.37 30.51 -0.99
C PRO A 11 21.35 29.40 -0.64
N SER A 12 20.93 28.45 0.20
CA SER A 12 21.79 27.35 0.63
C SER A 12 22.28 26.58 -0.59
N THR A 13 23.59 26.57 -0.82
CA THR A 13 24.29 25.78 -1.85
C THR A 13 24.37 24.29 -1.49
N ALA A 14 23.56 23.83 -0.54
CA ALA A 14 23.54 22.44 -0.11
C ALA A 14 22.88 21.58 -1.17
N THR A 15 23.67 20.71 -1.82
CA THR A 15 23.17 19.66 -2.71
C THR A 15 22.06 18.89 -2.01
N ASN A 16 20.93 18.70 -2.70
CA ASN A 16 19.78 17.99 -2.15
C ASN A 16 20.22 16.63 -1.55
N PRO A 17 19.96 16.39 -0.26
CA PRO A 17 20.48 15.21 0.43
C PRO A 17 19.96 13.90 -0.16
N ILE A 18 18.86 13.92 -0.92
CA ILE A 18 18.32 12.74 -1.63
C ILE A 18 19.31 12.14 -2.63
N TYR A 19 20.33 12.87 -3.05
CA TYR A 19 21.39 12.37 -3.93
C TYR A 19 22.48 11.58 -3.20
N SER A 20 22.55 11.65 -1.86
CA SER A 20 23.44 10.81 -1.05
C SER A 20 22.83 9.42 -0.84
N SER A 21 23.61 8.35 -1.07
CA SER A 21 23.16 6.97 -0.89
C SER A 21 22.62 6.69 0.51
N SER A 22 23.31 7.15 1.57
CA SER A 22 22.91 6.88 2.95
C SER A 22 21.60 7.57 3.31
N PHE A 23 21.42 8.83 2.90
CA PHE A 23 20.18 9.56 3.09
C PHE A 23 19.06 8.95 2.26
N PHE A 24 19.31 8.64 0.99
CA PHE A 24 18.34 8.01 0.10
C PHE A 24 17.81 6.70 0.68
N VAL A 25 18.70 5.80 1.11
CA VAL A 25 18.30 4.53 1.71
C VAL A 25 17.49 4.76 2.98
N ARG A 26 17.95 5.62 3.90
CA ARG A 26 17.17 5.98 5.09
C ARG A 26 15.76 6.48 4.72
N GLN A 27 15.64 7.31 3.69
CA GLN A 27 14.32 7.77 3.24
C GLN A 27 13.46 6.62 2.71
N GLN A 28 14.02 5.63 2.01
CA GLN A 28 13.25 4.44 1.60
C GLN A 28 12.67 3.67 2.81
N TYR A 29 13.47 3.49 3.87
CA TYR A 29 13.00 2.87 5.11
C TYR A 29 11.85 3.66 5.75
N LEU A 30 11.95 4.99 5.80
CA LEU A 30 10.93 5.85 6.41
C LEU A 30 9.66 5.95 5.56
N ASP A 31 9.79 6.00 4.24
CA ASP A 31 8.68 6.16 3.29
C ASP A 31 7.89 4.86 3.11
N PHE A 32 8.55 3.71 3.08
CA PHE A 32 7.91 2.44 2.75
C PHE A 32 7.74 1.50 3.95
N LEU A 33 8.65 1.55 4.94
CA LEU A 33 8.61 0.64 6.09
C LEU A 33 8.23 1.34 7.40
N SER A 34 8.12 2.68 7.40
CA SER A 34 7.80 3.49 8.59
C SER A 34 8.71 3.20 9.79
N ARG A 35 9.99 2.93 9.54
CA ARG A 35 11.01 2.66 10.56
C ARG A 35 12.37 3.21 10.15
N GLU A 36 13.27 3.37 11.11
CA GLU A 36 14.68 3.64 10.81
C GLU A 36 15.36 2.38 10.26
N PRO A 37 16.41 2.54 9.43
CA PRO A 37 17.24 1.42 9.02
C PRO A 37 17.97 0.82 10.22
N GLU A 38 18.12 -0.50 10.19
CA GLU A 38 19.02 -1.20 11.08
C GLU A 38 20.49 -0.79 10.86
N ALA A 39 21.32 -0.98 11.90
CA ALA A 39 22.76 -0.84 11.75
C ALA A 39 23.27 -1.84 10.69
N ASN A 40 24.12 -1.37 9.76
CA ASN A 40 24.65 -2.15 8.65
C ASN A 40 23.58 -2.70 7.69
N GLU A 41 22.49 -1.95 7.49
CA GLU A 41 21.53 -2.28 6.43
C GLU A 41 22.24 -2.49 5.07
N PRO A 42 21.77 -3.46 4.25
CA PRO A 42 22.54 -3.94 3.10
C PRO A 42 22.53 -3.00 1.88
N TRP A 43 21.53 -2.11 1.76
CA TRP A 43 21.26 -1.32 0.56
C TRP A 43 22.27 -0.20 0.34
N SER A 44 22.77 0.45 1.39
CA SER A 44 23.90 1.39 1.24
C SER A 44 25.11 0.69 0.66
N GLY A 45 25.37 -0.55 1.06
CA GLY A 45 26.44 -1.37 0.50
C GLY A 45 26.24 -1.68 -0.99
N VAL A 46 25.01 -1.93 -1.43
CA VAL A 46 24.66 -2.11 -2.85
C VAL A 46 24.96 -0.84 -3.64
N LEU A 47 24.46 0.31 -3.18
CA LEU A 47 24.65 1.58 -3.89
C LEU A 47 26.12 2.01 -3.93
N ASN A 48 26.86 1.85 -2.83
CA ASN A 48 28.27 2.23 -2.75
C ASN A 48 29.17 1.42 -3.70
N ARG A 49 28.74 0.20 -4.08
CA ARG A 49 29.45 -0.65 -5.05
C ARG A 49 28.90 -0.52 -6.47
N CYS A 50 27.85 0.27 -6.68
CA CYS A 50 27.24 0.40 -7.99
C CYS A 50 28.01 1.42 -8.83
N PRO A 51 28.46 1.06 -10.06
CA PRO A 51 29.23 1.98 -10.91
C PRO A 51 28.48 3.26 -11.27
N ASN A 52 27.16 3.18 -11.42
CA ASN A 52 26.31 4.33 -11.67
C ASN A 52 24.96 4.19 -10.96
N VAL A 53 24.85 4.81 -9.77
CA VAL A 53 23.62 4.80 -8.97
C VAL A 53 22.47 5.63 -9.57
N PHE A 54 22.76 6.54 -10.51
CA PHE A 54 21.77 7.39 -11.20
C PHE A 54 21.38 6.86 -12.58
N ASN A 55 21.70 5.59 -12.88
CA ASN A 55 21.34 4.95 -14.12
C ASN A 55 19.82 4.92 -14.35
N LEU A 56 19.39 5.33 -15.55
CA LEU A 56 17.99 5.26 -15.98
C LEU A 56 17.77 4.22 -17.08
N ASP A 57 18.84 3.72 -17.70
CA ASP A 57 18.76 2.71 -18.76
C ASP A 57 18.63 1.31 -18.15
N ALA A 58 17.52 0.63 -18.42
CA ALA A 58 17.25 -0.72 -17.93
C ALA A 58 18.19 -1.79 -18.52
N LEU A 59 18.89 -1.49 -19.62
CA LEU A 59 19.86 -2.39 -20.26
C LEU A 59 21.29 -2.18 -19.78
N ASN A 60 21.56 -1.11 -19.02
CA ASN A 60 22.89 -0.85 -18.47
C ASN A 60 23.25 -1.87 -17.38
N ALA A 61 24.54 -2.23 -17.27
CA ALA A 61 25.02 -3.13 -16.22
C ALA A 61 24.68 -2.65 -14.79
N SER A 62 24.53 -1.34 -14.58
CA SER A 62 24.15 -0.76 -13.27
C SER A 62 22.66 -0.93 -12.95
N ALA A 63 21.81 -1.37 -13.88
CA ALA A 63 20.38 -1.60 -13.65
C ALA A 63 20.10 -2.61 -12.52
N GLY A 64 21.07 -3.49 -12.21
CA GLY A 64 21.01 -4.44 -11.11
C GLY A 64 21.47 -3.92 -9.75
N CYS A 65 21.96 -2.68 -9.64
CA CYS A 65 22.44 -2.11 -8.37
C CYS A 65 22.07 -0.63 -8.13
N ASP A 66 21.40 0.02 -9.08
CA ASP A 66 21.08 1.45 -9.00
C ASP A 66 19.98 1.81 -7.98
N ARG A 67 19.72 3.11 -7.82
CA ARG A 67 18.71 3.60 -6.89
C ARG A 67 17.30 3.09 -7.21
N LEU A 68 17.01 2.85 -8.48
CA LEU A 68 15.71 2.35 -8.90
C LEU A 68 15.50 0.91 -8.43
N ILE A 69 16.49 0.02 -8.58
CA ILE A 69 16.35 -1.37 -8.12
C ILE A 69 16.37 -1.47 -6.59
N VAL A 70 17.17 -0.63 -5.92
CA VAL A 70 17.17 -0.56 -4.45
C VAL A 70 15.80 -0.11 -3.96
N SER A 71 15.25 0.97 -4.51
CA SER A 71 13.91 1.46 -4.17
C SER A 71 12.82 0.41 -4.43
N GLN A 72 12.84 -0.23 -5.60
CA GLN A 72 11.91 -1.32 -5.95
C GLN A 72 11.89 -2.44 -4.91
N SER A 73 13.05 -2.72 -4.29
CA SER A 73 13.16 -3.79 -3.30
C SER A 73 12.36 -3.51 -2.02
N PHE A 74 12.12 -2.24 -1.68
CA PHE A 74 11.24 -1.85 -0.57
C PHE A 74 9.76 -2.07 -0.89
N PHE A 75 9.35 -1.94 -2.15
CA PHE A 75 8.00 -2.31 -2.60
C PHE A 75 7.79 -3.82 -2.69
N GLY A 76 8.85 -4.55 -3.02
CA GLY A 76 8.87 -6.01 -3.08
C GLY A 76 8.81 -6.68 -1.71
N ALA A 77 9.15 -5.95 -0.65
CA ALA A 77 9.16 -6.46 0.72
C ALA A 77 7.77 -6.99 1.11
N PRO A 78 7.66 -8.17 1.74
CA PRO A 78 6.40 -8.73 2.22
C PRO A 78 5.61 -7.72 3.07
N GLU A 79 6.30 -6.89 3.85
CA GLU A 79 5.71 -5.84 4.68
C GLU A 79 4.94 -4.79 3.87
N PHE A 80 5.40 -4.47 2.66
CA PHE A 80 4.72 -3.49 1.82
C PHE A 80 3.62 -4.15 0.98
N ARG A 81 3.92 -5.30 0.37
CA ARG A 81 2.98 -6.03 -0.51
C ARG A 81 1.74 -6.52 0.24
N LEU A 82 1.89 -7.03 1.45
CA LEU A 82 0.79 -7.66 2.18
C LEU A 82 -0.04 -6.65 2.97
N LYS A 83 0.56 -5.59 3.52
CA LYS A 83 -0.13 -4.67 4.44
C LYS A 83 -0.83 -3.52 3.73
N GLY A 84 -0.13 -2.90 2.77
CA GLY A 84 -0.68 -1.81 1.96
C GLY A 84 -1.89 -2.29 1.16
N LEU A 85 -1.75 -3.44 0.48
CA LEU A 85 -2.84 -4.07 -0.25
C LEU A 85 -4.00 -4.43 0.68
N TYR A 86 -3.74 -5.09 1.81
CA TYR A 86 -4.79 -5.49 2.73
C TYR A 86 -5.63 -4.29 3.19
N ALA A 87 -5.00 -3.25 3.76
CA ALA A 87 -5.72 -2.07 4.23
C ALA A 87 -6.45 -1.33 3.10
N PHE A 88 -5.79 -1.13 1.95
CA PHE A 88 -6.36 -0.46 0.77
C PHE A 88 -7.62 -1.17 0.28
N THR A 89 -7.59 -2.49 0.18
CA THR A 89 -8.71 -3.28 -0.35
C THR A 89 -9.96 -3.19 0.52
N PHE A 90 -9.85 -2.96 1.83
CA PHE A 90 -11.03 -2.68 2.66
C PHE A 90 -11.79 -1.43 2.19
N TYR A 91 -11.08 -0.35 1.82
CA TYR A 91 -11.71 0.86 1.30
C TYR A 91 -12.33 0.62 -0.09
N SER A 92 -11.65 -0.12 -0.97
CA SER A 92 -12.21 -0.50 -2.27
C SER A 92 -13.51 -1.31 -2.10
N VAL A 93 -13.46 -2.39 -1.31
CA VAL A 93 -14.58 -3.32 -1.12
C VAL A 93 -15.73 -2.67 -0.36
N ALA A 94 -15.47 -1.97 0.75
CA ALA A 94 -16.52 -1.38 1.59
C ALA A 94 -16.99 0.00 1.06
N PHE A 95 -16.09 0.87 0.59
CA PHE A 95 -16.45 2.27 0.32
C PHE A 95 -16.41 2.67 -1.16
N ASN A 96 -15.89 1.80 -2.05
CA ASN A 96 -15.83 2.02 -3.49
C ASN A 96 -14.99 3.26 -3.82
N ARG A 97 -14.00 3.51 -2.97
CA ARG A 97 -13.08 4.63 -3.08
C ARG A 97 -11.73 4.18 -2.58
N ARG A 98 -10.71 4.92 -2.99
CA ARG A 98 -9.38 4.78 -2.43
C ARG A 98 -9.35 5.43 -1.03
N PRO A 99 -8.52 4.92 -0.11
CA PRO A 99 -8.23 5.65 1.12
C PRO A 99 -7.50 6.95 0.78
N THR A 100 -7.59 7.93 1.66
CA THR A 100 -6.70 9.10 1.68
C THR A 100 -5.35 8.72 2.29
N TYR A 101 -4.35 9.60 2.14
CA TYR A 101 -3.06 9.42 2.79
C TYR A 101 -3.19 9.37 4.33
N GLU A 102 -4.02 10.24 4.90
CA GLU A 102 -4.26 10.33 6.34
C GLU A 102 -4.96 9.08 6.89
N GLU A 103 -5.75 8.40 6.05
CA GLU A 103 -6.43 7.15 6.36
C GLU A 103 -5.49 5.94 6.26
N ILE A 104 -4.73 5.82 5.17
CA ILE A 104 -4.01 4.57 4.86
C ILE A 104 -2.78 4.36 5.74
N ILE A 105 -2.07 5.43 6.11
CA ILE A 105 -0.85 5.35 6.91
C ILE A 105 -1.10 4.74 8.30
N PRO A 106 -2.03 5.25 9.13
CA PRO A 106 -2.34 4.62 10.40
C PRO A 106 -2.91 3.20 10.23
N ASP A 107 -3.68 2.94 9.17
CA ASP A 107 -4.25 1.61 8.91
C ASP A 107 -3.19 0.57 8.58
N MET A 108 -2.20 0.90 7.75
CA MET A 108 -1.04 0.03 7.46
C MET A 108 -0.23 -0.27 8.73
N LYS A 109 -0.09 0.71 9.63
CA LYS A 109 0.57 0.52 10.93
C LYS A 109 -0.26 -0.40 11.84
N SER A 110 -1.59 -0.27 11.82
CA SER A 110 -2.49 -1.06 12.66
C SER A 110 -2.44 -2.56 12.36
N VAL A 111 -2.07 -2.94 11.13
CA VAL A 111 -1.91 -4.35 10.67
C VAL A 111 -0.45 -4.83 10.65
N SER A 112 0.48 -4.02 11.16
CA SER A 112 1.90 -4.33 11.24
C SER A 112 2.31 -4.85 12.62
N GLY A 113 3.08 -5.94 12.67
CA GLY A 113 3.71 -6.47 13.89
C GLY A 113 5.18 -6.86 13.66
N ALA A 114 5.92 -7.06 14.75
CA ALA A 114 7.30 -7.51 14.77
C ALA A 114 7.44 -9.04 14.65
N THR A 115 6.41 -9.78 15.05
CA THR A 115 6.35 -11.24 14.92
C THR A 115 5.15 -11.66 14.06
N THR A 116 5.21 -12.86 13.50
CA THR A 116 4.08 -13.44 12.74
C THR A 116 2.79 -13.47 13.57
N GLU A 117 2.89 -13.87 14.83
CA GLU A 117 1.73 -13.92 15.74
C GLU A 117 1.13 -12.53 15.95
N GLU A 118 1.96 -11.51 16.18
CA GLU A 118 1.49 -10.13 16.32
C GLU A 118 0.79 -9.63 15.05
N VAL A 119 1.32 -9.99 13.86
CA VAL A 119 0.70 -9.68 12.58
C VAL A 119 -0.67 -10.35 12.47
N TYR A 120 -0.79 -11.64 12.80
CA TYR A 120 -2.06 -12.37 12.77
C TYR A 120 -3.11 -11.75 13.69
N GLN A 121 -2.74 -11.44 14.93
CA GLN A 121 -3.65 -10.79 15.89
C GLN A 121 -4.13 -9.43 15.39
N LYS A 122 -3.20 -8.60 14.89
CA LYS A 122 -3.53 -7.27 14.36
C LYS A 122 -4.39 -7.32 13.11
N ARG A 123 -4.10 -8.25 12.18
CA ARG A 123 -4.92 -8.46 10.98
C ARG A 123 -6.32 -8.98 11.31
N ALA A 124 -6.47 -9.78 12.37
CA ALA A 124 -7.76 -10.24 12.86
C ALA A 124 -8.58 -9.12 13.53
N ALA A 125 -7.94 -8.23 14.28
CA ALA A 125 -8.60 -7.08 14.92
C ALA A 125 -9.02 -5.99 13.91
N TYR A 126 -8.27 -5.81 12.83
CA TYR A 126 -8.52 -4.76 11.83
C TYR A 126 -9.94 -4.76 11.24
N PRO A 127 -10.50 -5.86 10.68
CA PRO A 127 -11.85 -5.86 10.14
C PRO A 127 -12.90 -5.51 11.20
N VAL A 128 -12.73 -5.96 12.44
CA VAL A 128 -13.65 -5.63 13.56
C VAL A 128 -13.63 -4.12 13.79
N ASN A 129 -12.45 -3.54 13.98
CA ASN A 129 -12.31 -2.09 14.17
C ASN A 129 -12.79 -1.29 12.95
N PHE A 130 -12.59 -1.82 11.73
CA PHE A 130 -13.02 -1.19 10.49
C PHE A 130 -14.54 -1.13 10.41
N THR A 131 -15.25 -2.20 10.77
CA THR A 131 -16.72 -2.21 10.78
C THR A 131 -17.33 -1.30 11.85
N GLU A 132 -16.57 -0.95 12.89
CA GLU A 132 -17.03 -0.01 13.92
C GLU A 132 -17.00 1.46 13.49
N ARG A 133 -16.35 1.79 12.36
CA ARG A 133 -16.22 3.17 11.86
C ARG A 133 -17.57 3.75 11.46
N SER A 134 -17.74 5.05 11.68
CA SER A 134 -18.98 5.77 11.37
C SER A 134 -19.39 5.67 9.89
N GLU A 135 -18.43 5.65 8.96
CA GLU A 135 -18.72 5.47 7.53
C GLU A 135 -19.26 4.06 7.23
N PHE A 136 -18.67 3.02 7.81
CA PHE A 136 -19.15 1.65 7.65
C PHE A 136 -20.55 1.48 8.22
N LYS A 137 -20.75 1.89 9.48
CA LYS A 137 -22.04 1.83 10.15
C LYS A 137 -23.14 2.57 9.38
N ARG A 138 -22.85 3.79 8.93
CA ARG A 138 -23.78 4.59 8.13
C ARG A 138 -24.20 3.90 6.83
N LEU A 139 -23.28 3.19 6.17
CA LEU A 139 -23.56 2.51 4.91
C LEU A 139 -24.28 1.17 5.11
N TYR A 140 -24.01 0.47 6.22
CA TYR A 140 -24.32 -0.95 6.33
C TYR A 140 -25.27 -1.32 7.45
N ASP A 141 -25.34 -0.60 8.58
CA ASP A 141 -26.11 -1.03 9.76
C ASP A 141 -27.62 -1.20 9.46
N ALA A 142 -28.16 -0.38 8.55
CA ALA A 142 -29.55 -0.46 8.13
C ALA A 142 -29.84 -1.53 7.06
N LEU A 143 -28.81 -2.16 6.49
CA LEU A 143 -28.98 -3.16 5.43
C LEU A 143 -29.29 -4.54 6.01
N SER A 144 -30.11 -5.30 5.28
CA SER A 144 -30.21 -6.74 5.50
C SER A 144 -28.89 -7.43 5.15
N ASP A 145 -28.72 -8.65 5.65
CA ASP A 145 -27.54 -9.46 5.37
C ASP A 145 -27.38 -9.80 3.89
N SER A 146 -28.50 -10.07 3.19
CA SER A 146 -28.47 -10.30 1.74
C SER A 146 -28.04 -9.04 0.97
N THR A 147 -28.57 -7.86 1.33
CA THR A 147 -28.19 -6.60 0.68
C THR A 147 -26.75 -6.24 0.98
N PHE A 148 -26.25 -6.49 2.20
CA PHE A 148 -24.85 -6.30 2.55
C PHE A 148 -23.93 -7.15 1.65
N VAL A 149 -24.16 -8.47 1.58
CA VAL A 149 -23.33 -9.37 0.75
C VAL A 149 -23.39 -8.99 -0.72
N ASN A 150 -24.59 -8.73 -1.25
CA ASN A 150 -24.75 -8.33 -2.65
C ASN A 150 -23.99 -7.03 -2.94
N THR A 151 -24.07 -6.03 -2.06
CA THR A 151 -23.37 -4.75 -2.23
C THR A 151 -21.85 -4.93 -2.36
N LEU A 152 -21.25 -5.85 -1.59
CA LEU A 152 -19.81 -6.10 -1.68
C LEU A 152 -19.43 -6.85 -2.96
N LEU A 153 -20.17 -7.91 -3.31
CA LEU A 153 -19.85 -8.76 -4.45
C LEU A 153 -20.16 -8.11 -5.80
N ASP A 154 -21.21 -7.30 -5.89
CA ASP A 154 -21.65 -6.65 -7.14
C ASP A 154 -20.63 -5.63 -7.65
N ARG A 155 -19.82 -5.04 -6.76
CA ARG A 155 -18.71 -4.13 -7.15
C ARG A 155 -17.67 -4.79 -8.04
N TYR A 156 -17.52 -6.10 -7.91
CA TYR A 156 -16.58 -6.91 -8.66
C TYR A 156 -17.29 -7.90 -9.61
N GLY A 157 -18.62 -7.87 -9.69
CA GLY A 157 -19.41 -8.79 -10.50
C GLY A 157 -19.30 -10.27 -10.08
N LEU A 158 -19.06 -10.55 -8.79
CA LEU A 158 -18.72 -11.89 -8.32
C LEU A 158 -19.96 -12.72 -7.92
N GLN A 159 -19.95 -14.00 -8.29
CA GLN A 159 -20.95 -15.00 -7.86
C GLN A 159 -20.41 -15.93 -6.77
N SER A 160 -19.10 -16.09 -6.70
CA SER A 160 -18.38 -16.81 -5.66
C SER A 160 -17.03 -16.15 -5.43
N ILE A 161 -16.43 -16.44 -4.28
CA ILE A 161 -15.06 -16.05 -3.93
C ILE A 161 -14.25 -17.26 -3.52
N THR A 162 -12.94 -17.22 -3.78
CA THR A 162 -11.97 -18.16 -3.27
C THR A 162 -11.12 -17.46 -2.22
N SER A 163 -11.36 -17.74 -0.94
CA SER A 163 -10.77 -17.03 0.20
C SER A 163 -10.10 -18.01 1.17
N PRO A 164 -9.12 -17.59 1.99
CA PRO A 164 -8.83 -18.30 3.24
C PRO A 164 -10.12 -18.60 4.02
N ASP A 165 -10.18 -19.74 4.71
CA ASP A 165 -11.36 -20.11 5.51
C ASP A 165 -11.70 -18.99 6.51
N PRO A 166 -12.86 -18.32 6.41
CA PRO A 166 -13.18 -17.19 7.28
C PRO A 166 -13.28 -17.55 8.78
N VAL A 167 -13.46 -18.82 9.11
CA VAL A 167 -13.46 -19.32 10.50
C VAL A 167 -12.04 -19.55 11.02
N ASN A 168 -11.09 -19.83 10.13
CA ASN A 168 -9.67 -19.98 10.44
C ASN A 168 -8.75 -19.39 9.35
N PRO A 169 -8.70 -18.04 9.20
CA PRO A 169 -8.06 -17.42 8.04
C PRO A 169 -6.55 -17.66 7.94
N GLU A 170 -5.89 -17.89 9.09
CA GLU A 170 -4.45 -18.15 9.15
C GLU A 170 -4.11 -19.66 9.06
N GLY A 171 -5.11 -20.52 8.89
CA GLY A 171 -4.95 -21.98 8.79
C GLY A 171 -4.42 -22.49 7.45
N GLY A 172 -4.21 -21.61 6.47
CA GLY A 172 -3.66 -21.94 5.14
C GLY A 172 -4.64 -22.60 4.16
N ALA A 173 -5.76 -23.15 4.64
CA ALA A 173 -6.81 -23.69 3.78
C ALA A 173 -7.60 -22.57 3.09
N LYS A 174 -7.91 -22.78 1.80
CA LYS A 174 -8.84 -21.94 1.04
C LYS A 174 -10.14 -22.67 0.77
N VAL A 175 -11.23 -21.91 0.77
CA VAL A 175 -12.58 -22.37 0.50
C VAL A 175 -13.19 -21.56 -0.63
N VAL A 176 -14.07 -22.20 -1.40
CA VAL A 176 -14.93 -21.51 -2.36
C VAL A 176 -16.26 -21.24 -1.67
N LEU A 177 -16.65 -19.97 -1.61
CA LEU A 177 -17.90 -19.52 -1.00
C LEU A 177 -18.75 -18.89 -2.09
N THR A 178 -19.92 -19.49 -2.37
CA THR A 178 -20.90 -18.86 -3.24
C THR A 178 -21.56 -17.68 -2.52
N ARG A 179 -22.20 -16.80 -3.29
CA ARG A 179 -23.06 -15.73 -2.74
C ARG A 179 -24.09 -16.27 -1.75
N ALA A 180 -24.70 -17.43 -2.05
CA ALA A 180 -25.65 -18.07 -1.15
C ALA A 180 -24.98 -18.55 0.15
N ASP A 181 -23.78 -19.12 0.08
CA ASP A 181 -23.03 -19.54 1.27
C ASP A 181 -22.72 -18.36 2.18
N LEU A 182 -22.28 -17.23 1.61
CA LEU A 182 -21.97 -16.01 2.35
C LEU A 182 -23.19 -15.44 3.05
N ILE A 183 -24.34 -15.38 2.37
CA ILE A 183 -25.60 -14.92 2.95
C ILE A 183 -26.05 -15.86 4.09
N ASN A 184 -26.02 -17.18 3.85
CA ASN A 184 -26.48 -18.16 4.83
C ASN A 184 -25.60 -18.24 6.07
N ARG A 185 -24.32 -17.88 5.99
CA ARG A 185 -23.39 -17.88 7.12
C ARG A 185 -23.45 -16.59 7.94
N LEU A 186 -23.87 -15.47 7.36
CA LEU A 186 -23.92 -14.19 8.06
C LEU A 186 -24.99 -14.22 9.14
N GLY A 187 -24.61 -13.97 10.40
CA GLY A 187 -25.55 -13.94 11.53
C GLY A 187 -26.19 -15.30 11.88
N ALA A 188 -25.74 -16.40 11.28
CA ALA A 188 -26.23 -17.74 11.55
C ALA A 188 -25.83 -18.24 12.96
N SER A 189 -26.37 -19.39 13.36
CA SER A 189 -25.92 -20.10 14.57
C SER A 189 -24.97 -21.24 14.20
N GLY A 190 -23.98 -21.50 15.06
CA GLY A 190 -23.05 -22.63 14.91
C GLY A 190 -21.67 -22.27 14.39
N ALA A 191 -20.82 -23.28 14.23
CA ALA A 191 -19.38 -23.13 13.99
C ALA A 191 -18.99 -22.48 12.64
N GLN A 192 -19.94 -22.36 11.70
CA GLN A 192 -19.73 -21.73 10.39
C GLN A 192 -20.33 -20.33 10.30
N SER A 193 -20.87 -19.80 11.40
CA SER A 193 -21.40 -18.43 11.46
C SER A 193 -20.31 -17.40 11.28
N LEU A 194 -20.61 -16.35 10.51
CA LEU A 194 -19.74 -15.22 10.27
C LEU A 194 -20.37 -13.93 10.78
N SER A 195 -19.53 -13.08 11.36
CA SER A 195 -19.82 -11.65 11.52
C SER A 195 -19.62 -10.91 10.20
N ARG A 196 -20.17 -9.67 10.09
CA ARG A 196 -19.89 -8.79 8.95
C ARG A 196 -18.41 -8.47 8.79
N ALA A 197 -17.67 -8.38 9.89
CA ALA A 197 -16.22 -8.19 9.89
C ALA A 197 -15.49 -9.40 9.26
N GLN A 198 -15.83 -10.62 9.67
CA GLN A 198 -15.26 -11.85 9.08
C GLN A 198 -15.63 -12.01 7.61
N LEU A 199 -16.88 -11.71 7.23
CA LEU A 199 -17.33 -11.77 5.85
C LEU A 199 -16.60 -10.74 4.98
N LEU A 200 -16.49 -9.50 5.45
CA LEU A 200 -15.75 -8.44 4.75
C LEU A 200 -14.28 -8.84 4.56
N ARG A 201 -13.63 -9.37 5.60
CA ARG A 201 -12.27 -9.91 5.52
C ARG A 201 -12.15 -11.01 4.45
N ALA A 202 -13.12 -11.93 4.39
CA ALA A 202 -13.14 -13.00 3.39
C ALA A 202 -13.24 -12.46 1.96
N VAL A 203 -14.09 -11.45 1.72
CA VAL A 203 -14.19 -10.80 0.41
C VAL A 203 -12.88 -10.07 0.06
N VAL A 204 -12.31 -9.32 1.01
CA VAL A 204 -11.05 -8.58 0.85
C VAL A 204 -9.88 -9.50 0.52
N GLU A 205 -9.77 -10.65 1.19
CA GLU A 205 -8.67 -11.61 1.00
C GLU A 205 -8.94 -12.65 -0.10
N SER A 206 -10.05 -12.52 -0.80
CA SER A 206 -10.36 -13.41 -1.93
C SER A 206 -9.37 -13.22 -3.07
N ASN A 207 -9.08 -14.32 -3.79
CA ASN A 207 -8.22 -14.30 -4.96
C ASN A 207 -8.72 -13.29 -6.02
N GLU A 208 -10.04 -13.23 -6.18
CA GLU A 208 -10.71 -12.43 -7.20
C GLU A 208 -10.53 -10.93 -6.92
N VAL A 209 -10.81 -10.50 -5.69
CA VAL A 209 -10.62 -9.09 -5.28
C VAL A 209 -9.13 -8.74 -5.24
N GLY A 210 -8.28 -9.63 -4.70
CA GLY A 210 -6.84 -9.43 -4.67
C GLY A 210 -6.25 -9.20 -6.06
N ALA A 211 -6.68 -9.98 -7.07
CA ALA A 211 -6.26 -9.80 -8.45
C ALA A 211 -6.76 -8.47 -9.05
N ALA A 212 -8.02 -8.09 -8.78
CA ALA A 212 -8.61 -6.86 -9.29
C ALA A 212 -7.98 -5.58 -8.68
N GLU A 213 -7.56 -5.64 -7.42
CA GLU A 213 -7.04 -4.49 -6.68
C GLU A 213 -5.51 -4.40 -6.67
N TYR A 214 -4.78 -5.41 -7.11
CA TYR A 214 -3.31 -5.44 -7.00
C TYR A 214 -2.64 -4.22 -7.63
N ASN A 215 -2.88 -3.97 -8.93
CA ASN A 215 -2.30 -2.82 -9.64
C ASN A 215 -2.85 -1.49 -9.09
N ARG A 216 -4.11 -1.47 -8.65
CA ARG A 216 -4.77 -0.29 -8.06
C ARG A 216 -4.12 0.14 -6.76
N ALA A 217 -3.88 -0.81 -5.86
CA ALA A 217 -3.17 -0.59 -4.62
C ALA A 217 -1.70 -0.22 -4.91
N PHE A 218 -1.04 -0.96 -5.80
CA PHE A 218 0.37 -0.72 -6.13
C PHE A 218 0.63 0.72 -6.60
N VAL A 219 -0.20 1.24 -7.51
CA VAL A 219 -0.10 2.64 -7.98
C VAL A 219 -0.35 3.62 -6.83
N ALA A 220 -1.42 3.42 -6.05
CA ALA A 220 -1.75 4.34 -4.95
C ALA A 220 -0.62 4.41 -3.91
N MET A 221 0.00 3.27 -3.63
CA MET A 221 1.11 3.14 -2.71
C MET A 221 2.38 3.89 -3.15
N GLN A 222 2.58 4.11 -4.46
CA GLN A 222 3.67 4.99 -4.93
C GLN A 222 3.46 6.43 -4.46
N TYR A 223 2.23 6.94 -4.57
CA TYR A 223 1.89 8.29 -4.09
C TYR A 223 2.03 8.39 -2.58
N TYR A 224 1.55 7.40 -1.83
CA TYR A 224 1.64 7.44 -0.38
C TYR A 224 3.08 7.39 0.13
N GLY A 225 3.91 6.50 -0.42
CA GLY A 225 5.29 6.38 0.01
C GLY A 225 6.18 7.52 -0.48
N TYR A 226 6.20 7.81 -1.78
CA TYR A 226 7.06 8.87 -2.32
C TYR A 226 6.49 10.27 -2.10
N LEU A 227 5.22 10.49 -2.37
CA LEU A 227 4.67 11.86 -2.42
C LEU A 227 3.96 12.25 -1.13
N ARG A 228 3.75 11.30 -0.21
CA ARG A 228 3.13 11.52 1.10
C ARG A 228 1.76 12.19 0.98
N ARG A 229 0.99 11.85 -0.05
CA ARG A 229 -0.32 12.45 -0.35
C ARG A 229 -1.26 11.49 -1.07
N THR A 230 -2.55 11.86 -1.09
CA THR A 230 -3.58 11.16 -1.85
C THR A 230 -3.37 11.34 -3.37
N PRO A 231 -3.45 10.27 -4.18
CA PRO A 231 -3.39 10.38 -5.63
C PRO A 231 -4.53 11.23 -6.18
N GLU A 232 -4.21 12.14 -7.09
CA GLU A 232 -5.18 12.78 -7.96
C GLU A 232 -5.67 11.79 -9.03
N GLU A 233 -6.93 11.92 -9.46
CA GLU A 233 -7.55 10.92 -10.35
C GLU A 233 -6.82 10.80 -11.70
N SER A 234 -6.43 11.92 -12.32
CA SER A 234 -5.78 11.91 -13.64
C SER A 234 -4.43 11.21 -13.63
N GLY A 235 -3.56 11.56 -12.67
CA GLY A 235 -2.25 10.93 -12.49
C GLY A 235 -2.38 9.46 -12.11
N TYR A 236 -3.32 9.13 -11.22
CA TYR A 236 -3.61 7.74 -10.83
C TYR A 236 -4.01 6.87 -12.03
N GLN A 237 -4.95 7.35 -12.86
CA GLN A 237 -5.39 6.63 -14.05
C GLN A 237 -4.30 6.55 -15.13
N ALA A 238 -3.42 7.56 -15.23
CA ALA A 238 -2.28 7.50 -16.14
C ALA A 238 -1.32 6.37 -15.75
N TRP A 239 -0.92 6.29 -14.47
CA TRP A 239 -0.03 5.22 -13.99
C TRP A 239 -0.68 3.84 -14.01
N LEU A 240 -1.98 3.75 -13.75
CA LEU A 240 -2.73 2.51 -13.93
C LEU A 240 -2.68 1.99 -15.37
N ARG A 241 -2.82 2.89 -16.37
CA ARG A 241 -2.69 2.48 -17.78
C ARG A 241 -1.29 1.96 -18.08
N VAL A 242 -0.25 2.62 -17.58
CA VAL A 242 1.14 2.19 -17.77
C VAL A 242 1.36 0.77 -17.22
N ILE A 243 0.97 0.51 -15.97
CA ILE A 243 1.21 -0.81 -15.36
C ILE A 243 0.32 -1.91 -15.92
N ASN A 244 -0.89 -1.57 -16.38
CA ASN A 244 -1.75 -2.56 -17.03
C ASN A 244 -1.24 -2.94 -18.43
N GLN A 245 -0.48 -2.05 -19.09
CA GLN A 245 0.14 -2.34 -20.39
C GLN A 245 1.39 -3.21 -20.24
N ASP A 246 2.20 -2.98 -19.20
CA ASP A 246 3.40 -3.77 -18.92
C ASP A 246 3.55 -4.05 -17.40
N PRO A 247 2.83 -5.06 -16.87
CA PRO A 247 2.80 -5.34 -15.44
C PRO A 247 4.16 -5.72 -14.83
N ASN A 248 5.09 -6.16 -15.67
CA ASN A 248 6.42 -6.59 -15.22
C ASN A 248 7.42 -5.43 -15.14
N ASN A 249 7.12 -4.29 -15.76
CA ASN A 249 7.99 -3.13 -15.80
C ASN A 249 7.67 -2.13 -14.70
N ILE A 250 7.77 -2.57 -13.44
CA ILE A 250 7.59 -1.68 -12.28
C ILE A 250 8.66 -0.57 -12.21
N ARG A 251 9.81 -0.78 -12.87
CA ARG A 251 10.92 0.18 -12.94
C ARG A 251 10.50 1.51 -13.54
N ILE A 252 9.64 1.51 -14.56
CA ILE A 252 9.14 2.75 -15.17
C ILE A 252 8.38 3.62 -14.16
N MET A 253 7.62 2.97 -13.28
CA MET A 253 6.80 3.65 -12.28
C MET A 253 7.68 4.20 -11.17
N VAL A 254 8.55 3.37 -10.58
CA VAL A 254 9.52 3.79 -9.56
C VAL A 254 10.36 4.96 -10.08
N ASN A 255 10.79 4.93 -11.34
CA ASN A 255 11.50 6.05 -11.95
C ASN A 255 10.66 7.33 -12.00
N GLY A 256 9.42 7.24 -12.45
CA GLY A 256 8.50 8.37 -12.53
C GLY A 256 8.28 9.08 -11.21
N PHE A 257 8.14 8.34 -10.10
CA PHE A 257 7.94 8.91 -8.77
C PHE A 257 9.26 9.33 -8.11
N MET A 258 10.26 8.44 -8.04
CA MET A 258 11.53 8.68 -7.34
C MET A 258 12.33 9.84 -7.94
N ASN A 259 12.28 10.03 -9.26
CA ASN A 259 12.99 11.12 -9.93
C ASN A 259 12.08 12.33 -10.24
N SER A 260 10.82 12.32 -9.77
CA SER A 260 9.93 13.47 -9.91
C SER A 260 10.50 14.70 -9.21
N THR A 261 10.17 15.87 -9.72
CA THR A 261 10.48 17.14 -9.05
C THR A 261 9.81 17.21 -7.67
N GLU A 262 8.58 16.71 -7.57
CA GLU A 262 7.80 16.68 -6.33
C GLU A 262 8.51 15.89 -5.22
N TYR A 263 9.00 14.68 -5.52
CA TYR A 263 9.74 13.88 -4.55
C TYR A 263 11.02 14.59 -4.08
N ARG A 264 11.77 15.20 -5.00
CA ARG A 264 13.00 15.92 -4.68
C ARG A 264 12.76 17.15 -3.81
N MET A 265 11.68 17.89 -4.06
CA MET A 265 11.29 19.06 -3.27
C MET A 265 11.01 18.74 -1.80
N ARG A 266 10.72 17.48 -1.44
CA ARG A 266 10.56 17.07 -0.04
C ARG A 266 11.83 17.25 0.80
N PHE A 267 13.00 17.30 0.15
CA PHE A 267 14.30 17.23 0.82
C PHE A 267 15.20 18.43 0.56
N GLY A 268 14.79 19.36 -0.30
CA GLY A 268 15.56 20.54 -0.68
C GLY A 268 15.25 20.96 -2.12
N GLN A 269 16.00 21.95 -2.62
CA GLN A 269 15.86 22.34 -4.03
C GLN A 269 16.23 21.17 -4.95
N PRO A 270 15.42 20.87 -5.99
CA PRO A 270 15.58 19.68 -6.84
C PRO A 270 16.78 19.72 -7.78
#